data_AF-A0A367R5N9-F1
#
_entry.id   AF-A0A367R5N9-F1
#
_cell.length_a   1.000
_cell.length_b   1.000
_cell.length_c   1.000
_cell.angle_alpha   90.00
_cell.angle_beta   90.00
_cell.angle_gamma   90.00
#
_symmetry.space_group_name_H-M   'P 1'
#
loop_
_entity.id
_entity.type
_entity.pdbx_description
1 polymer ?
#
loop_
_entity_poly.entity_id
_entity_poly.type
_entity_poly.pdbx_seq_one_letter_code
_entity_poly.pdbx_strand_id
1 'polypeptide(L)'
;MNRLKQILKERNLSHASLAEMLKITQETIQLWEKGKMEIPPAPLKDLAIILNCSIDEIIGVSKQKRSGYPGSFFAKSDINIIYHFGGIKFKLQGLQEKLDHPIDKQAAKSVYWYLQKPEDEPVHQFQWMDIETMNNYIIFVNLKALKICDLYTDAKEESPIFYHPEIYRVLTDWDILDEPNATVKDIAATFNVSETLAKVIQSIEKELQAKYDNCDSWEEFSYLKVYWLDGTQTFHYLDEDLYSNLETLRNISGDPSIYPEAHQGTRFIQEYDEEGSTMFLNLEHIALIEVPAIKFWQIACALEPDLLNLRDISPYLPVKE
;
A
#
# COMPACT_ATOMS: atom_id res chain seq x y z
N MET A 1 -29.03 -4.29 11.81
CA MET A 1 -28.78 -3.49 10.59
C MET A 1 -27.45 -3.99 10.04
N ASN A 2 -27.41 -4.49 8.81
CA ASN A 2 -26.28 -5.28 8.33
C ASN A 2 -25.16 -4.38 7.77
N ARG A 3 -23.90 -4.67 8.11
CA ARG A 3 -22.75 -3.80 7.79
C ARG A 3 -22.48 -3.74 6.27
N LEU A 4 -22.70 -4.84 5.56
CA LEU A 4 -22.67 -4.92 4.09
C LEU A 4 -23.50 -3.80 3.41
N LYS A 5 -24.70 -3.54 3.94
CA LYS A 5 -25.62 -2.52 3.40
C LYS A 5 -25.11 -1.09 3.59
N GLN A 6 -24.33 -0.86 4.65
CA GLN A 6 -23.71 0.45 4.89
C GLN A 6 -22.56 0.67 3.92
N ILE A 7 -21.69 -0.33 3.76
CA ILE A 7 -20.54 -0.26 2.84
C ILE A 7 -20.98 0.00 1.41
N LEU A 8 -22.05 -0.67 0.95
CA LEU A 8 -22.60 -0.44 -0.39
C LEU A 8 -23.10 1.00 -0.59
N LYS A 9 -23.70 1.60 0.45
CA LYS A 9 -24.12 3.00 0.41
C LYS A 9 -22.94 3.96 0.46
N GLU A 10 -21.96 3.70 1.33
CA GLU A 10 -20.73 4.50 1.44
C GLU A 10 -19.98 4.54 0.09
N ARG A 11 -20.07 3.47 -0.70
CA ARG A 11 -19.36 3.32 -1.98
C ARG A 11 -20.22 3.56 -3.22
N ASN A 12 -21.46 4.01 -3.06
CA ASN A 12 -22.40 4.23 -4.17
C ASN A 12 -22.57 3.01 -5.12
N LEU A 13 -22.40 1.79 -4.61
CA LEU A 13 -22.54 0.56 -5.40
C LEU A 13 -23.98 0.05 -5.37
N SER A 14 -24.52 -0.30 -6.55
CA SER A 14 -25.84 -0.91 -6.64
C SER A 14 -25.78 -2.42 -6.42
N HIS A 15 -26.87 -2.99 -5.88
CA HIS A 15 -27.00 -4.46 -5.79
C HIS A 15 -26.88 -5.15 -7.15
N ALA A 16 -27.29 -4.48 -8.23
CA ALA A 16 -27.17 -4.99 -9.59
C ALA A 16 -25.71 -5.12 -10.00
N SER A 17 -24.93 -4.07 -9.79
CA SER A 17 -23.50 -4.03 -10.12
C SER A 17 -22.71 -5.05 -9.28
N LEU A 18 -22.97 -5.12 -7.97
CA LEU A 18 -22.31 -6.10 -7.10
C LEU A 18 -22.67 -7.55 -7.48
N ALA A 19 -23.93 -7.81 -7.85
CA ALA A 19 -24.40 -9.13 -8.28
C ALA A 19 -23.71 -9.57 -9.58
N GLU A 20 -23.55 -8.64 -10.52
CA GLU A 20 -22.86 -8.87 -11.78
C GLU A 20 -21.38 -9.17 -11.56
N MET A 21 -20.71 -8.40 -10.69
CA MET A 21 -19.32 -8.65 -10.32
C MET A 21 -19.17 -10.05 -9.72
N LEU A 22 -20.01 -10.43 -8.76
CA LEU A 22 -19.93 -11.73 -8.07
C LEU A 22 -20.52 -12.92 -8.84
N LYS A 23 -21.11 -12.70 -10.02
CA LYS A 23 -21.86 -13.70 -10.80
C LYS A 23 -22.97 -14.40 -10.00
N ILE A 24 -23.65 -13.66 -9.13
CA ILE A 24 -24.78 -14.12 -8.33
C ILE A 24 -26.04 -13.34 -8.67
N THR A 25 -27.20 -13.76 -8.15
CA THR A 25 -28.43 -12.99 -8.32
C THR A 25 -28.50 -11.83 -7.32
N GLN A 26 -29.16 -10.74 -7.72
CA GLN A 26 -29.43 -9.60 -6.82
C GLN A 26 -30.22 -10.03 -5.58
N GLU A 27 -31.07 -11.05 -5.73
CA GLU A 27 -31.84 -11.63 -4.63
C GLU A 27 -30.93 -12.23 -3.56
N THR A 28 -29.85 -12.92 -3.95
CA THR A 28 -28.85 -13.48 -3.03
C THR A 28 -28.20 -12.38 -2.19
N ILE A 29 -27.82 -11.26 -2.80
CA ILE A 29 -27.25 -10.10 -2.06
C ILE A 29 -28.27 -9.53 -1.08
N GLN A 30 -29.52 -9.37 -1.48
CA GLN A 30 -30.57 -8.88 -0.58
C GLN A 30 -30.84 -9.86 0.58
N LEU A 31 -30.71 -11.16 0.35
CA LEU A 31 -30.84 -12.18 1.40
C LEU A 31 -29.68 -12.10 2.39
N TRP A 32 -28.46 -11.88 1.90
CA TRP A 32 -27.29 -11.61 2.74
C TRP A 32 -27.48 -10.32 3.56
N GLU A 33 -27.88 -9.21 2.95
CA GLU A 33 -28.14 -7.95 3.66
C GLU A 33 -29.20 -8.09 4.75
N LYS A 34 -30.23 -8.92 4.51
CA LYS A 34 -31.30 -9.16 5.49
C LYS A 34 -30.89 -10.15 6.59
N GLY A 35 -29.69 -10.75 6.52
CA GLY A 35 -29.23 -11.79 7.43
C GLY A 35 -30.05 -13.09 7.33
N LYS A 36 -30.74 -13.28 6.19
CA LYS A 36 -31.58 -14.47 5.96
C LYS A 36 -30.77 -15.67 5.46
N MET A 37 -29.56 -15.42 4.97
CA MET A 37 -28.64 -16.41 4.46
C MET A 37 -27.23 -16.00 4.88
N GLU A 38 -26.47 -16.96 5.40
CA GLU A 38 -25.06 -16.76 5.74
C GLU A 38 -24.23 -16.70 4.45
N ILE A 39 -23.23 -15.83 4.41
CA ILE A 39 -22.40 -15.64 3.23
C ILE A 39 -21.37 -16.77 3.20
N PRO A 40 -21.32 -17.60 2.14
CA PRO A 40 -20.31 -18.64 2.05
C PRO A 40 -18.88 -18.05 1.99
N PRO A 41 -17.84 -18.80 2.41
CA PRO A 41 -16.47 -18.26 2.50
C PRO A 41 -15.90 -17.71 1.18
N ALA A 42 -16.21 -18.33 0.04
CA ALA A 42 -15.71 -17.88 -1.26
C ALA A 42 -16.30 -16.51 -1.69
N PRO A 43 -17.64 -16.33 -1.76
CA PRO A 43 -18.24 -15.03 -2.00
C PRO A 43 -17.87 -13.96 -0.97
N LEU A 44 -17.59 -14.36 0.27
CA LEU A 44 -17.19 -13.47 1.33
C LEU A 44 -15.79 -12.87 1.10
N LYS A 45 -14.84 -13.68 0.61
CA LYS A 45 -13.52 -13.20 0.18
C LYS A 45 -13.66 -12.24 -1.00
N ASP A 46 -14.49 -12.59 -1.99
CA ASP A 46 -14.70 -11.73 -3.17
C ASP A 46 -15.39 -10.41 -2.81
N LEU A 47 -16.35 -10.43 -1.87
CA LEU A 47 -16.97 -9.23 -1.32
C LEU A 47 -15.94 -8.33 -0.64
N ALA A 48 -15.04 -8.89 0.16
CA ALA A 48 -13.99 -8.13 0.85
C ALA A 48 -13.10 -7.39 -0.15
N ILE A 49 -12.78 -8.07 -1.25
CA ILE A 49 -11.96 -7.54 -2.33
C ILE A 49 -12.70 -6.44 -3.11
N ILE A 50 -13.90 -6.72 -3.63
CA ILE A 50 -14.70 -5.78 -4.42
C ILE A 50 -15.07 -4.55 -3.61
N LEU A 51 -15.47 -4.77 -2.36
CA LEU A 51 -15.84 -3.72 -1.42
C LEU A 51 -14.64 -3.23 -0.63
N ASN A 52 -13.40 -3.46 -1.08
CA ASN A 52 -12.13 -3.06 -0.48
C ASN A 52 -12.17 -2.89 1.05
N CYS A 53 -12.62 -3.92 1.76
CA CYS A 53 -12.85 -3.93 3.20
C CYS A 53 -12.44 -5.29 3.76
N SER A 54 -12.32 -5.40 5.08
CA SER A 54 -12.01 -6.71 5.68
C SER A 54 -13.25 -7.62 5.68
N ILE A 55 -13.02 -8.93 5.68
CA ILE A 55 -14.09 -9.93 5.87
C ILE A 55 -14.83 -9.67 7.19
N ASP A 56 -14.10 -9.33 8.26
CA ASP A 56 -14.67 -9.02 9.57
C ASP A 56 -15.60 -7.82 9.51
N GLU A 57 -15.25 -6.81 8.69
CA GLU A 57 -16.10 -5.66 8.43
C GLU A 57 -17.39 -6.06 7.71
N ILE A 58 -17.35 -6.99 6.76
CA ILE A 58 -18.57 -7.46 6.07
C ILE A 58 -19.52 -8.20 7.02
N ILE A 59 -18.98 -9.09 7.86
CA ILE A 59 -19.78 -9.91 8.78
C ILE A 59 -20.20 -9.10 10.02
N GLY A 60 -19.54 -7.97 10.30
CA GLY A 60 -19.82 -7.13 11.46
C GLY A 60 -19.35 -7.75 12.77
N VAL A 61 -18.35 -8.65 12.72
CA VAL A 61 -17.76 -9.28 13.91
C VAL A 61 -16.58 -8.44 14.38
N SER A 62 -16.67 -7.88 15.58
CA SER A 62 -15.50 -7.33 16.27
C SER A 62 -14.71 -8.47 16.92
N LYS A 63 -13.55 -8.80 16.30
CA LYS A 63 -12.45 -9.69 16.76
C LYS A 63 -12.65 -11.21 16.66
N GLN A 64 -11.70 -11.87 15.99
CA GLN A 64 -10.60 -12.64 16.60
C GLN A 64 -9.36 -12.58 15.68
N LYS A 65 -8.15 -12.47 16.28
CA LYS A 65 -6.86 -12.44 15.57
C LYS A 65 -6.77 -13.57 14.54
N ARG A 66 -6.66 -13.23 13.26
CA ARG A 66 -6.33 -14.18 12.19
C ARG A 66 -5.02 -13.75 11.54
N SER A 67 -4.11 -14.71 11.47
CA SER A 67 -2.79 -14.64 10.87
C SER A 67 -2.88 -14.46 9.35
N GLY A 68 -2.18 -13.47 8.80
CA GLY A 68 -1.95 -13.33 7.37
C GLY A 68 -1.33 -11.97 7.03
N TYR A 69 -0.03 -11.98 6.75
CA TYR A 69 0.82 -10.86 6.29
C TYR A 69 1.12 -9.73 7.30
N PRO A 70 2.30 -9.69 7.93
CA PRO A 70 2.70 -8.61 8.81
C PRO A 70 3.21 -7.45 7.97
N GLY A 71 2.38 -6.41 7.81
CA GLY A 71 2.82 -5.16 7.19
C GLY A 71 1.91 -4.64 6.08
N SER A 72 0.96 -5.43 5.56
CA SER A 72 -0.06 -4.86 4.69
C SER A 72 -0.97 -3.94 5.51
N PHE A 73 -1.31 -2.78 4.96
CA PHE A 73 -2.33 -1.88 5.48
C PHE A 73 -3.64 -2.62 5.86
N PHE A 74 -3.99 -3.68 5.13
CA PHE A 74 -5.19 -4.49 5.35
C PHE A 74 -5.02 -5.63 6.36
N ALA A 75 -3.78 -5.94 6.76
CA ALA A 75 -3.46 -7.01 7.68
C ALA A 75 -3.11 -6.52 9.09
N LYS A 76 -3.18 -5.20 9.35
CA LYS A 76 -3.08 -4.64 10.70
C LYS A 76 -4.30 -5.10 11.50
N SER A 77 -4.09 -6.20 12.23
CA SER A 77 -5.01 -6.95 13.11
C SER A 77 -5.47 -6.15 14.34
N ASP A 78 -4.89 -4.97 14.58
CA ASP A 78 -5.23 -4.11 15.70
C ASP A 78 -6.19 -2.99 15.28
N ILE A 79 -7.49 -3.27 15.46
CA ILE A 79 -8.49 -2.37 16.03
C ILE A 79 -8.27 -0.89 15.71
N ASN A 80 -8.58 -0.50 14.49
CA ASN A 80 -9.42 0.64 14.19
C ASN A 80 -9.65 0.59 12.70
N ILE A 81 -10.92 0.41 12.34
CA ILE A 81 -11.52 0.60 11.01
C ILE A 81 -10.56 1.33 10.07
N ILE A 82 -10.26 0.70 8.93
CA ILE A 82 -9.67 1.32 7.74
C ILE A 82 -10.59 2.48 7.36
N TYR A 83 -10.43 3.60 8.06
CA TYR A 83 -11.07 4.83 7.67
C TYR A 83 -10.11 5.40 6.66
N HIS A 84 -10.43 5.12 5.40
CA HIS A 84 -10.04 6.00 4.32
C HIS A 84 -10.11 7.45 4.82
N PHE A 85 -8.95 8.11 4.86
CA PHE A 85 -8.89 9.49 5.32
C PHE A 85 -9.23 10.41 4.16
N GLY A 86 -8.66 10.10 3.00
CA GLY A 86 -8.71 10.83 1.74
C GLY A 86 -7.35 10.66 1.08
N GLY A 87 -6.59 11.75 0.95
CA GLY A 87 -5.25 11.66 0.38
C GLY A 87 -4.25 12.67 0.93
N ILE A 88 -3.04 12.55 0.40
CA ILE A 88 -1.89 13.39 0.70
C ILE A 88 -1.28 13.89 -0.60
N LYS A 89 -1.05 15.21 -0.68
CA LYS A 89 -0.34 15.84 -1.79
C LYS A 89 0.97 16.43 -1.35
N PHE A 90 2.05 16.06 -2.03
CA PHE A 90 3.38 16.62 -1.80
C PHE A 90 3.71 17.65 -2.87
N LYS A 91 4.20 18.82 -2.43
CA LYS A 91 4.93 19.75 -3.28
C LYS A 91 6.39 19.74 -2.86
N LEU A 92 7.25 19.20 -3.71
CA LEU A 92 8.67 19.04 -3.43
C LEU A 92 9.51 20.04 -4.24
N GLN A 93 10.78 20.19 -3.85
CA GLN A 93 11.79 20.79 -4.70
C GLN A 93 12.09 19.86 -5.90
N GLY A 94 12.32 20.43 -7.09
CA GLY A 94 12.57 19.68 -8.32
C GLY A 94 11.30 19.26 -9.05
N LEU A 95 10.25 18.85 -8.33
CA LEU A 95 9.01 18.37 -8.94
C LEU A 95 8.05 19.51 -9.31
N GLN A 96 7.60 19.52 -10.57
CA GLN A 96 6.58 20.46 -11.04
C GLN A 96 5.15 20.02 -10.66
N GLU A 97 4.89 18.71 -10.76
CA GLU A 97 3.58 18.14 -10.43
C GLU A 97 3.49 17.77 -8.95
N LYS A 98 2.28 17.83 -8.40
CA LYS A 98 2.02 17.35 -7.04
C LYS A 98 1.81 15.84 -7.09
N LEU A 99 2.57 15.11 -6.28
CA LEU A 99 2.33 13.68 -6.08
C LEU A 99 1.15 13.51 -5.13
N ASP A 100 0.15 12.74 -5.53
CA ASP A 100 -1.13 12.57 -4.83
C ASP A 100 -1.38 11.10 -4.54
N HIS A 101 -1.49 10.75 -3.26
CA HIS A 101 -1.70 9.37 -2.82
C HIS A 101 -2.87 9.25 -1.86
N PRO A 102 -3.68 8.17 -2.00
CA PRO A 102 -4.71 7.86 -1.04
C PRO A 102 -4.07 7.33 0.23
N ILE A 103 -4.51 7.85 1.37
CA ILE A 103 -3.99 7.48 2.68
C ILE A 103 -5.14 7.21 3.65
N ASP A 104 -4.82 6.46 4.68
CA ASP A 104 -5.73 6.17 5.78
C ASP A 104 -5.47 7.11 6.96
N LYS A 105 -6.31 6.97 8.01
CA LYS A 105 -6.14 7.76 9.23
C LYS A 105 -4.81 7.49 9.96
N GLN A 106 -4.27 6.28 9.88
CA GLN A 106 -2.99 5.96 10.53
C GLN A 106 -1.84 6.69 9.84
N ALA A 107 -1.75 6.60 8.50
CA ALA A 107 -0.80 7.35 7.71
C ALA A 107 -0.90 8.87 7.96
N ALA A 108 -2.12 9.42 8.00
CA ALA A 108 -2.33 10.82 8.34
C ALA A 108 -1.78 11.18 9.73
N LYS A 109 -1.99 10.33 10.74
CA LYS A 109 -1.43 10.53 12.09
C LYS A 109 0.10 10.50 12.09
N SER A 110 0.71 9.57 11.34
CA SER A 110 2.16 9.51 11.19
C SER A 110 2.70 10.81 10.59
N VAL A 111 2.05 11.33 9.55
CA VAL A 111 2.42 12.62 8.93
C VAL A 111 2.35 13.75 9.95
N TYR A 112 1.27 13.85 10.73
CA TYR A 112 1.16 14.86 11.78
C TYR A 112 2.28 14.74 12.81
N TRP A 113 2.62 13.51 13.22
CA TRP A 113 3.71 13.26 14.16
C TRP A 113 5.06 13.74 13.62
N TYR A 114 5.37 13.46 12.35
CA TYR A 114 6.61 13.91 11.70
C TYR A 114 6.68 15.45 11.58
N LEU A 115 5.59 16.10 11.18
CA LEU A 115 5.60 17.52 10.83
C LEU A 115 5.36 18.48 12.02
N GLN A 116 4.77 17.99 13.13
CA GLN A 116 4.41 18.84 14.28
C GLN A 116 5.29 18.62 15.51
N LYS A 117 6.35 17.80 15.45
CA LYS A 117 7.24 17.62 16.60
C LYS A 117 8.00 18.92 16.95
N PRO A 118 8.01 19.37 18.21
CA PRO A 118 8.63 20.65 18.61
C PRO A 118 10.16 20.65 18.44
N GLU A 119 10.73 21.78 17.98
CA GLU A 119 12.17 22.06 17.76
C GLU A 119 13.11 21.71 18.94
N ASP A 120 12.57 21.59 20.15
CA ASP A 120 13.35 21.48 21.40
C ASP A 120 13.65 20.04 21.86
N GLU A 121 13.11 19.01 21.21
CA GLU A 121 13.57 17.62 21.42
C GLU A 121 14.79 17.33 20.53
N PRO A 122 15.82 16.58 20.98
CA PRO A 122 17.03 16.26 20.21
C PRO A 122 16.80 15.41 18.93
N VAL A 123 15.54 15.29 18.52
CA VAL A 123 14.95 14.43 17.50
C VAL A 123 14.85 15.15 16.13
N HIS A 124 15.28 16.42 16.00
CA HIS A 124 15.37 17.14 14.70
C HIS A 124 16.44 16.64 13.73
N GLN A 125 16.86 15.39 13.88
CA GLN A 125 17.76 14.74 12.93
C GLN A 125 17.00 14.05 11.77
N PHE A 126 15.67 13.99 11.82
CA PHE A 126 14.88 13.39 10.75
C PHE A 126 14.99 14.20 9.46
N GLN A 127 15.77 13.68 8.52
CA GLN A 127 15.80 14.19 7.16
C GLN A 127 14.71 13.54 6.30
N TRP A 128 14.13 12.43 6.77
CA TRP A 128 13.24 11.57 6.01
C TRP A 128 12.00 11.20 6.81
N MET A 129 10.88 11.09 6.12
CA MET A 129 9.60 10.59 6.63
C MET A 129 9.14 9.45 5.74
N ASP A 130 8.74 8.32 6.32
CA ASP A 130 8.13 7.20 5.60
C ASP A 130 6.62 7.12 5.85
N ILE A 131 5.85 6.83 4.79
CA ILE A 131 4.40 6.68 4.85
C ILE A 131 3.97 5.51 3.96
N GLU A 132 3.14 4.62 4.50
CA GLU A 132 2.42 3.63 3.71
C GLU A 132 1.13 4.24 3.15
N THR A 133 0.91 4.04 1.86
CA THR A 133 -0.27 4.52 1.13
C THR A 133 -1.21 3.36 0.80
N MET A 134 -2.45 3.70 0.47
CA MET A 134 -3.47 2.70 0.15
C MET A 134 -3.32 2.17 -1.29
N ASN A 135 -2.58 2.87 -2.16
CA ASN A 135 -2.34 2.47 -3.55
C ASN A 135 -1.01 1.73 -3.76
N ASN A 136 -0.59 0.92 -2.78
CA ASN A 136 0.58 0.03 -2.86
C ASN A 136 1.96 0.72 -2.89
N TYR A 137 2.12 1.86 -2.22
CA TYR A 137 3.44 2.47 -2.07
C TYR A 137 3.82 2.69 -0.61
N ILE A 138 5.08 2.42 -0.29
CA ILE A 138 5.79 3.03 0.83
C ILE A 138 6.55 4.22 0.26
N ILE A 139 6.24 5.41 0.75
CA ILE A 139 6.81 6.66 0.27
C ILE A 139 7.80 7.16 1.30
N PHE A 140 9.05 7.37 0.89
CA PHE A 140 10.06 8.06 1.67
C PHE A 140 10.19 9.49 1.15
N VAL A 141 9.89 10.47 2.00
CA VAL A 141 9.89 11.90 1.65
C VAL A 141 11.08 12.57 2.34
N ASN A 142 11.92 13.26 1.58
CA ASN A 142 12.96 14.11 2.14
C ASN A 142 12.35 15.41 2.66
N LEU A 143 12.38 15.61 3.98
CA LEU A 143 11.79 16.76 4.64
C LEU A 143 12.49 18.08 4.28
N LYS A 144 13.77 18.04 3.88
CA LYS A 144 14.48 19.24 3.36
C LYS A 144 13.97 19.66 1.99
N ALA A 145 13.47 18.72 1.20
CA ALA A 145 12.91 18.97 -0.13
C ALA A 145 11.43 19.38 -0.07
N LEU A 146 10.74 19.08 1.03
CA LEU A 146 9.31 19.27 1.20
C LEU A 146 8.96 20.76 1.36
N LYS A 147 8.21 21.31 0.40
CA LYS A 147 7.73 22.70 0.42
C LYS A 147 6.33 22.80 1.01
N ILE A 148 5.44 21.89 0.60
CA ILE A 148 4.04 21.84 1.05
C ILE A 148 3.61 20.38 1.16
N CYS A 149 2.90 20.05 2.24
CA CYS A 149 2.20 18.79 2.43
C CYS A 149 0.72 19.11 2.67
N ASP A 150 -0.14 18.76 1.72
CA ASP A 150 -1.59 18.97 1.82
C ASP A 150 -2.28 17.64 2.15
N LEU A 151 -2.76 17.50 3.39
CA LEU A 151 -3.66 16.41 3.78
C LEU A 151 -5.11 16.82 3.49
N TYR A 152 -5.88 15.94 2.86
CA TYR A 152 -7.30 16.20 2.57
C TYR A 152 -8.16 14.98 2.82
N THR A 153 -9.45 15.25 3.03
CA THR A 153 -10.47 14.23 3.24
C THR A 153 -11.42 14.14 2.06
N ASP A 154 -12.09 13.01 1.87
CA ASP A 154 -13.10 12.80 0.81
C ASP A 154 -14.20 13.85 0.78
N ALA A 155 -14.52 14.43 1.94
CA ALA A 155 -15.50 15.51 2.03
C ALA A 155 -15.08 16.78 1.24
N LYS A 156 -13.78 16.93 0.97
CA LYS A 156 -13.18 18.09 0.30
C LYS A 156 -12.83 17.77 -1.15
N GLU A 157 -12.20 16.62 -1.38
CA GLU A 157 -11.70 16.20 -2.68
C GLU A 157 -11.69 14.67 -2.77
N GLU A 158 -12.02 14.13 -3.93
CA GLU A 158 -12.02 12.69 -4.17
C GLU A 158 -10.58 12.17 -4.19
N SER A 159 -10.31 11.14 -3.38
CA SER A 159 -9.01 10.48 -3.32
C SER A 159 -8.65 9.77 -4.64
N PRO A 160 -7.36 9.62 -4.96
CA PRO A 160 -6.93 8.71 -6.01
C PRO A 160 -7.48 7.30 -5.81
N ILE A 161 -7.69 6.61 -6.93
CA ILE A 161 -8.18 5.24 -6.93
C ILE A 161 -7.14 4.32 -6.27
N PHE A 162 -7.61 3.42 -5.43
CA PHE A 162 -6.81 2.34 -4.86
C PHE A 162 -7.59 1.03 -4.84
N TYR A 163 -6.85 -0.07 -4.88
CA TYR A 163 -7.40 -1.41 -5.01
C TYR A 163 -7.16 -2.23 -3.74
N HIS A 164 -7.81 -3.40 -3.67
CA HIS A 164 -7.53 -4.36 -2.61
C HIS A 164 -6.12 -4.96 -2.79
N PRO A 165 -5.36 -5.26 -1.71
CA PRO A 165 -3.99 -5.76 -1.80
C PRO A 165 -3.82 -7.02 -2.64
N GLU A 166 -4.83 -7.88 -2.65
CA GLU A 166 -4.81 -9.09 -3.48
C GLU A 166 -4.67 -8.75 -4.98
N ILE A 167 -5.19 -7.61 -5.44
CA ILE A 167 -4.99 -7.13 -6.81
C ILE A 167 -3.52 -6.78 -7.02
N TYR A 168 -2.96 -5.96 -6.14
CA TYR A 168 -1.56 -5.55 -6.21
C TYR A 168 -0.60 -6.73 -6.08
N ARG A 169 -0.94 -7.76 -5.29
CA ARG A 169 -0.17 -9.00 -5.18
C ARG A 169 -0.06 -9.69 -6.53
N VAL A 170 -1.19 -9.88 -7.21
CA VAL A 170 -1.19 -10.51 -8.53
C VAL A 170 -0.43 -9.66 -9.56
N LEU A 171 -0.57 -8.34 -9.51
CA LEU A 171 0.15 -7.44 -10.41
C LEU A 171 1.66 -7.39 -10.14
N THR A 172 2.07 -7.60 -8.89
CA THR A 172 3.50 -7.70 -8.53
C THR A 172 4.12 -8.98 -9.08
N ASP A 173 3.38 -10.09 -9.04
CA ASP A 173 3.80 -11.40 -9.51
C ASP A 173 3.41 -11.64 -10.99
N TRP A 174 3.14 -10.57 -11.76
CA TRP A 174 2.57 -10.67 -13.10
C TRP A 174 3.53 -11.26 -14.13
N ASP A 175 4.84 -11.08 -13.92
CA ASP A 175 5.92 -11.68 -14.71
C ASP A 175 5.79 -13.21 -14.82
N ILE A 176 5.23 -13.88 -13.80
CA ILE A 176 4.98 -15.33 -13.78
C ILE A 176 4.07 -15.79 -14.94
N LEU A 177 3.18 -14.92 -15.43
CA LEU A 177 2.25 -15.31 -16.49
C LEU A 177 2.93 -15.49 -17.85
N ASP A 178 4.12 -14.90 -18.07
CA ASP A 178 4.98 -15.04 -19.27
C ASP A 178 4.24 -14.93 -20.63
N GLU A 179 3.00 -14.41 -20.64
CA GLU A 179 2.10 -14.37 -21.79
C GLU A 179 1.40 -12.99 -21.88
N PRO A 180 1.65 -12.22 -22.95
CA PRO A 180 1.09 -10.87 -23.13
C PRO A 180 -0.44 -10.84 -23.38
N ASN A 181 -1.15 -11.96 -23.22
CA ASN A 181 -2.59 -12.08 -23.41
C ASN A 181 -3.24 -13.11 -22.46
N ALA A 182 -2.74 -13.21 -21.23
CA ALA A 182 -3.30 -14.12 -20.23
C ALA A 182 -4.83 -13.94 -20.11
N THR A 183 -5.58 -15.04 -20.26
CA THR A 183 -7.03 -14.99 -20.12
C THR A 183 -7.43 -14.90 -18.65
N VAL A 184 -8.66 -14.47 -18.38
CA VAL A 184 -9.24 -14.47 -17.03
C VAL A 184 -9.09 -15.84 -16.34
N LYS A 185 -9.16 -16.93 -17.10
CA LYS A 185 -9.01 -18.28 -16.55
C LYS A 185 -7.58 -18.58 -16.17
N ASP A 186 -6.61 -18.11 -16.96
CA ASP A 186 -5.19 -18.30 -16.69
C ASP A 186 -4.78 -17.52 -15.44
N ILE A 187 -5.19 -16.25 -15.33
CA ILE A 187 -4.99 -15.44 -14.12
C ILE A 187 -5.62 -16.10 -12.89
N ALA A 188 -6.88 -16.54 -13.00
CA ALA A 188 -7.58 -17.20 -11.91
C ALA A 188 -6.89 -18.49 -11.45
N ALA A 189 -6.45 -19.31 -12.39
CA ALA A 189 -5.77 -20.57 -12.10
C ALA A 189 -4.37 -20.35 -11.52
N THR A 190 -3.55 -19.49 -12.13
CA THR A 190 -2.16 -19.23 -11.74
C THR A 190 -2.08 -18.62 -10.34
N PHE A 191 -2.89 -17.60 -10.06
CA PHE A 191 -2.81 -16.88 -8.78
C PHE A 191 -3.79 -17.38 -7.72
N ASN A 192 -4.56 -18.43 -8.04
CA ASN A 192 -5.61 -18.98 -7.20
C ASN A 192 -6.60 -17.90 -6.71
N VAL A 193 -7.06 -17.10 -7.66
CA VAL A 193 -8.03 -16.01 -7.44
C VAL A 193 -9.36 -16.31 -8.13
N SER A 194 -10.44 -15.66 -7.70
CA SER A 194 -11.73 -15.83 -8.36
C SER A 194 -11.72 -15.26 -9.77
N GLU A 195 -12.59 -15.78 -10.65
CA GLU A 195 -12.74 -15.24 -12.01
C GLU A 195 -13.18 -13.76 -12.01
N THR A 196 -13.85 -13.31 -10.96
CA THR A 196 -14.22 -11.90 -10.78
C THR A 196 -13.00 -11.04 -10.55
N LEU A 197 -12.13 -11.46 -9.63
CA LEU A 197 -10.89 -10.75 -9.34
C LEU A 197 -9.96 -10.76 -10.55
N ALA A 198 -9.83 -11.89 -11.23
CA ALA A 198 -9.05 -12.02 -12.46
C ALA A 198 -9.50 -11.04 -13.57
N LYS A 199 -10.81 -10.76 -13.69
CA LYS A 199 -11.33 -9.74 -14.63
C LYS A 199 -10.88 -8.33 -14.24
N VAL A 200 -10.95 -7.99 -12.96
CA VAL A 200 -10.53 -6.67 -12.46
C VAL A 200 -9.04 -6.46 -12.70
N ILE A 201 -8.22 -7.48 -12.40
CA ILE A 201 -6.78 -7.45 -12.64
C ILE A 201 -6.50 -7.26 -14.14
N GLN A 202 -7.16 -8.04 -15.00
CA GLN A 202 -7.00 -7.91 -16.45
C GLN A 202 -7.41 -6.52 -16.98
N SER A 203 -8.45 -5.88 -16.42
CA SER A 203 -8.79 -4.51 -16.82
C SER A 203 -7.74 -3.49 -16.40
N ILE A 204 -7.18 -3.63 -15.19
CA ILE A 204 -6.14 -2.72 -14.68
C ILE A 204 -4.86 -2.86 -15.51
N GLU A 205 -4.46 -4.09 -15.83
CA GLU A 205 -3.27 -4.32 -16.65
C GLU A 205 -3.40 -3.68 -18.04
N LYS A 206 -4.56 -3.77 -18.69
CA LYS A 206 -4.83 -3.09 -19.97
C LYS A 206 -4.76 -1.57 -19.86
N GLU A 207 -5.24 -1.00 -18.76
CA GLU A 207 -5.14 0.44 -18.50
C GLU A 207 -3.70 0.88 -18.30
N LEU A 208 -2.88 0.07 -17.61
CA LEU A 208 -1.45 0.34 -17.41
C LEU A 208 -0.67 0.26 -18.73
N GLN A 209 -0.92 -0.76 -19.55
CA GLN A 209 -0.32 -0.88 -20.89
C GLN A 209 -0.70 0.28 -21.81
N ALA A 210 -1.92 0.81 -21.69
CA ALA A 210 -2.33 1.97 -22.47
C ALA A 210 -1.67 3.28 -21.98
N LYS A 211 -1.30 3.36 -20.70
CA LYS A 211 -0.67 4.55 -20.10
C LYS A 211 0.81 4.65 -20.43
N TYR A 212 1.51 3.54 -20.52
CA TYR A 212 2.94 3.49 -20.78
C TYR A 212 3.20 2.72 -22.09
N ASP A 213 3.70 3.40 -23.13
CA ASP A 213 3.95 2.87 -24.49
C ASP A 213 4.78 1.55 -24.48
N ASN A 214 4.13 0.40 -24.25
CA ASN A 214 4.71 -0.94 -24.10
C ASN A 214 5.67 -1.15 -22.90
N CYS A 215 5.48 -0.43 -21.79
CA CYS A 215 6.13 -0.83 -20.52
C CYS A 215 5.37 -2.01 -19.93
N ASP A 216 6.10 -3.04 -19.51
CA ASP A 216 5.47 -4.17 -18.86
C ASP A 216 4.91 -3.73 -17.50
N SER A 217 3.62 -4.00 -17.27
CA SER A 217 2.91 -3.54 -16.07
C SER A 217 3.56 -3.98 -14.75
N TRP A 218 4.33 -5.07 -14.76
CA TRP A 218 5.06 -5.58 -13.59
C TRP A 218 6.22 -4.66 -13.17
N GLU A 219 6.79 -3.86 -14.07
CA GLU A 219 7.87 -2.91 -13.74
C GLU A 219 7.37 -1.87 -12.73
N GLU A 220 6.15 -1.35 -12.91
CA GLU A 220 5.49 -0.40 -12.01
C GLU A 220 5.34 -0.93 -10.57
N PHE A 221 5.29 -2.26 -10.41
CA PHE A 221 5.11 -2.95 -9.14
C PHE A 221 6.38 -3.63 -8.61
N SER A 222 7.46 -3.64 -9.38
CA SER A 222 8.73 -4.27 -9.01
C SER A 222 9.88 -3.29 -8.86
N TYR A 223 9.77 -2.10 -9.46
CA TYR A 223 10.79 -1.06 -9.37
C TYR A 223 10.37 0.02 -8.39
N LEU A 224 11.31 0.53 -7.61
CA LEU A 224 11.10 1.81 -6.93
C LEU A 224 11.33 2.97 -7.89
N LYS A 225 10.63 4.07 -7.63
CA LYS A 225 10.78 5.33 -8.34
C LYS A 225 11.54 6.31 -7.47
N VAL A 226 12.66 6.82 -7.98
CA VAL A 226 13.46 7.83 -7.30
C VAL A 226 13.27 9.16 -7.99
N TYR A 227 12.82 10.13 -7.21
CA TYR A 227 12.58 11.50 -7.64
C TYR A 227 13.72 12.38 -7.13
N TRP A 228 14.49 12.97 -8.04
CA TRP A 228 15.67 13.76 -7.72
C TRP A 228 15.33 15.24 -7.53
N LEU A 229 16.17 15.96 -6.76
CA LEU A 229 16.00 17.40 -6.51
C LEU A 229 16.12 18.27 -7.77
N ASP A 230 16.73 17.76 -8.83
CA ASP A 230 16.82 18.42 -10.13
C ASP A 230 15.57 18.22 -10.99
N GLY A 231 14.61 17.43 -10.51
CA GLY A 231 13.35 17.11 -11.19
C GLY A 231 13.42 15.90 -12.11
N THR A 232 14.57 15.22 -12.20
CA THR A 232 14.67 13.95 -12.93
C THR A 232 14.06 12.80 -12.13
N GLN A 233 13.71 11.72 -12.83
CA GLN A 233 13.18 10.49 -12.26
C GLN A 233 13.98 9.30 -12.77
N THR A 234 14.33 8.37 -11.88
CA THR A 234 14.97 7.09 -12.23
C THR A 234 14.21 5.93 -11.59
N PHE A 235 14.40 4.74 -12.15
CA PHE A 235 13.76 3.51 -11.72
C PHE A 235 14.83 2.49 -11.37
N HIS A 236 14.64 1.80 -10.25
CA HIS A 236 15.62 0.84 -9.71
C HIS A 236 14.88 -0.43 -9.29
N TYR A 237 15.39 -1.61 -9.70
CA TYR A 237 14.72 -2.87 -9.39
C TYR A 237 14.83 -3.16 -7.89
N LEU A 238 13.71 -3.52 -7.26
CA LEU A 238 13.70 -3.78 -5.82
C LEU A 238 14.16 -5.21 -5.53
N ASP A 239 15.41 -5.34 -5.10
CA ASP A 239 16.05 -6.58 -4.65
C ASP A 239 16.29 -6.60 -3.13
N GLU A 240 16.98 -7.65 -2.64
CA GLU A 240 17.29 -7.86 -1.23
C GLU A 240 18.26 -6.81 -0.66
N ASP A 241 19.24 -6.37 -1.46
CA ASP A 241 20.23 -5.38 -1.06
C ASP A 241 19.59 -4.00 -0.91
N LEU A 242 18.76 -3.62 -1.88
CA LEU A 242 18.04 -2.36 -1.88
C LEU A 242 16.96 -2.33 -0.81
N TYR A 243 16.27 -3.45 -0.56
CA TYR A 243 15.39 -3.64 0.59
C TYR A 243 16.12 -3.32 1.91
N SER A 244 17.31 -3.89 2.12
CA SER A 244 18.08 -3.69 3.36
C SER A 244 18.48 -2.23 3.57
N ASN A 245 18.83 -1.53 2.50
CA ASN A 245 19.10 -0.09 2.53
C ASN A 245 17.85 0.72 2.90
N LEU A 246 16.69 0.39 2.32
CA LEU A 246 15.41 1.05 2.57
C LEU A 246 14.89 0.77 3.98
N GLU A 247 15.07 -0.43 4.52
CA GLU A 247 14.74 -0.75 5.91
C GLU A 247 15.63 0.03 6.89
N THR A 248 16.91 0.19 6.56
CA THR A 248 17.81 1.07 7.32
C THR A 248 17.32 2.52 7.29
N LEU A 249 16.93 3.03 6.11
CA LEU A 249 16.36 4.37 5.98
C LEU A 249 15.08 4.53 6.81
N ARG A 250 14.23 3.50 6.83
CA ARG A 250 13.00 3.46 7.62
C ARG A 250 13.24 3.47 9.13
N ASN A 251 14.26 2.74 9.59
CA ASN A 251 14.66 2.74 11.01
C ASN A 251 15.22 4.10 11.43
N ILE A 252 15.88 4.82 10.51
CA ILE A 252 16.40 6.18 10.74
C ILE A 252 15.28 7.23 10.74
N SER A 253 14.22 7.04 9.94
CA SER A 253 13.03 7.91 9.99
C SER A 253 12.17 7.64 11.23
N GLY A 254 12.21 6.44 11.80
CA GLY A 254 11.48 6.07 13.02
C GLY A 254 11.98 6.74 14.31
N ASP A 255 11.21 6.65 15.40
CA ASP A 255 11.54 7.27 16.69
C ASP A 255 12.93 6.85 17.24
N PRO A 256 13.86 7.80 17.52
CA PRO A 256 15.19 7.52 18.04
C PRO A 256 15.23 6.79 19.36
N SER A 257 14.16 6.90 20.15
CA SER A 257 14.04 6.15 21.39
C SER A 257 13.85 4.64 21.16
N ILE A 258 13.34 4.26 19.98
CA ILE A 258 13.13 2.88 19.57
C ILE A 258 14.37 2.33 18.85
N TYR A 259 15.04 3.16 18.04
CA TYR A 259 16.21 2.75 17.24
C TYR A 259 17.46 3.61 17.49
N PRO A 260 18.01 3.63 18.73
CA PRO A 260 19.10 4.52 19.10
C PRO A 260 20.39 4.28 18.31
N GLU A 261 20.62 3.06 17.81
CA GLU A 261 21.80 2.69 17.02
C GLU A 261 21.66 2.98 15.52
N ALA A 262 20.44 3.16 15.01
CA ALA A 262 20.19 3.36 13.58
C ALA A 262 20.66 4.75 13.09
N HIS A 263 20.79 5.74 13.98
CA HIS A 263 21.10 7.12 13.62
C HIS A 263 22.55 7.40 13.16
N GLN A 264 23.35 6.36 12.87
CA GLN A 264 24.58 6.55 12.10
C GLN A 264 24.22 6.76 10.63
N GLY A 265 23.97 8.02 10.28
CA GLY A 265 23.32 8.45 9.04
C GLY A 265 23.82 7.78 7.76
N THR A 266 22.98 6.89 7.23
CA THR A 266 23.03 6.45 5.83
C THR A 266 22.92 7.68 4.95
N ARG A 267 23.98 7.97 4.19
CA ARG A 267 24.01 9.08 3.20
C ARG A 267 23.78 8.60 1.78
N PHE A 268 24.01 7.32 1.54
CA PHE A 268 23.88 6.70 0.24
C PHE A 268 23.08 5.41 0.37
N ILE A 269 22.22 5.16 -0.60
CA ILE A 269 21.66 3.83 -0.85
C ILE A 269 22.58 3.13 -1.83
N GLN A 270 22.95 1.88 -1.55
CA GLN A 270 23.74 1.07 -2.44
C GLN A 270 22.82 0.18 -3.30
N GLU A 271 23.11 0.12 -4.59
CA GLU A 271 22.44 -0.75 -5.57
C GLU A 271 23.51 -1.57 -6.29
N TYR A 272 23.21 -2.84 -6.52
CA TYR A 272 24.04 -3.74 -7.30
C TYR A 272 23.35 -4.02 -8.63
N ASP A 273 24.08 -3.90 -9.73
CA ASP A 273 23.56 -4.34 -11.02
C ASP A 273 23.95 -5.80 -11.30
N GLU A 274 23.22 -6.43 -12.23
CA GLU A 274 23.47 -7.81 -12.65
C GLU A 274 24.84 -7.99 -13.34
N GLU A 275 25.46 -6.91 -13.82
CA GLU A 275 26.79 -6.90 -14.44
C GLU A 275 27.94 -6.83 -13.41
N GLY A 276 27.62 -6.77 -12.11
CA GLY A 276 28.57 -6.76 -11.00
C GLY A 276 29.13 -5.37 -10.66
N SER A 277 28.51 -4.31 -11.18
CA SER A 277 28.79 -2.93 -10.83
C SER A 277 27.96 -2.50 -9.60
N THR A 278 28.48 -1.51 -8.89
CA THR A 278 27.83 -0.96 -7.68
C THR A 278 27.55 0.51 -7.91
N MET A 279 26.28 0.88 -7.78
CA MET A 279 25.82 2.26 -7.80
C MET A 279 25.54 2.75 -6.38
N PHE A 280 25.80 4.03 -6.13
CA PHE A 280 25.47 4.69 -4.87
C PHE A 280 24.55 5.88 -5.13
N LEU A 281 23.33 5.83 -4.62
CA LEU A 281 22.35 6.89 -4.74
C LEU A 281 22.49 7.84 -3.54
N ASN A 282 22.84 9.10 -3.81
CA ASN A 282 23.04 10.09 -2.74
C ASN A 282 21.69 10.61 -2.21
N LEU A 283 21.37 10.27 -0.96
CA LEU A 283 20.13 10.66 -0.31
C LEU A 283 19.98 12.18 -0.17
N GLU A 284 21.07 12.95 -0.09
CA GLU A 284 20.98 14.41 -0.03
C GLU A 284 20.45 15.05 -1.33
N HIS A 285 20.48 14.32 -2.44
CA HIS A 285 20.02 14.78 -3.76
C HIS A 285 18.67 14.17 -4.18
N ILE A 286 18.08 13.32 -3.34
CA ILE A 286 16.78 12.71 -3.60
C ILE A 286 15.70 13.51 -2.87
N ALA A 287 14.62 13.82 -3.60
CA ALA A 287 13.44 14.47 -3.07
C ALA A 287 12.46 13.47 -2.45
N LEU A 288 12.24 12.34 -3.13
CA LEU A 288 11.27 11.32 -2.74
C LEU A 288 11.60 9.97 -3.35
N ILE A 289 11.24 8.88 -2.65
CA ILE A 289 11.32 7.51 -3.15
C ILE A 289 9.94 6.86 -2.99
N GLU A 290 9.38 6.32 -4.08
CA GLU A 290 8.18 5.46 -4.02
C GLU A 290 8.60 4.01 -4.17
N VAL A 291 8.25 3.17 -3.20
CA VAL A 291 8.60 1.75 -3.19
C VAL A 291 7.32 0.93 -3.24
N PRO A 292 7.17 -0.02 -4.19
CA PRO A 292 6.01 -0.91 -4.21
C PRO A 292 5.89 -1.71 -2.91
N ALA A 293 4.83 -1.46 -2.15
CA ALA A 293 4.71 -1.93 -0.77
C ALA A 293 4.66 -3.46 -0.69
N ILE A 294 3.89 -4.11 -1.58
CA ILE A 294 3.80 -5.57 -1.59
C ILE A 294 5.14 -6.23 -1.93
N LYS A 295 5.85 -5.76 -2.96
CA LYS A 295 7.18 -6.30 -3.31
C LYS A 295 8.16 -6.14 -2.14
N PHE A 296 8.19 -4.96 -1.51
CA PHE A 296 8.99 -4.69 -0.31
C PHE A 296 8.70 -5.72 0.79
N TRP A 297 7.43 -6.00 1.06
CA TRP A 297 7.04 -6.97 2.08
C TRP A 297 7.24 -8.43 1.69
N GLN A 298 7.17 -8.78 0.40
CA GLN A 298 7.51 -10.12 -0.07
C GLN A 298 8.99 -10.42 0.21
N ILE A 299 9.88 -9.46 -0.08
CA ILE A 299 11.32 -9.57 0.19
C ILE A 299 11.57 -9.65 1.71
N ALA A 300 10.94 -8.78 2.50
CA ALA A 300 11.01 -8.84 3.96
C ALA A 300 10.66 -10.23 4.52
N CYS A 301 9.55 -10.81 4.04
CA CYS A 301 9.10 -12.13 4.46
C CYS A 301 10.05 -13.25 4.03
N ALA A 302 10.72 -13.10 2.88
CA ALA A 302 11.68 -14.09 2.38
C ALA A 302 12.99 -14.07 3.20
N LEU A 303 13.47 -12.88 3.56
CA LEU A 303 14.71 -12.69 4.32
C LEU A 303 14.55 -13.02 5.80
N GLU A 304 13.43 -12.63 6.40
CA GLU A 304 13.16 -12.85 7.82
C GLU A 304 11.80 -13.52 8.02
N PRO A 305 11.71 -14.86 7.86
CA PRO A 305 10.46 -15.60 8.03
C PRO A 305 9.84 -15.41 9.43
N ASP A 306 10.65 -15.11 10.43
CA ASP A 306 10.21 -14.90 11.82
C ASP A 306 9.56 -13.52 12.07
N LEU A 307 9.74 -12.54 11.15
CA LEU A 307 8.96 -11.28 11.18
C LEU A 307 7.45 -11.54 11.07
N LEU A 308 7.04 -12.73 10.61
CA LEU A 308 5.65 -13.22 10.65
C LEU A 308 5.01 -13.16 12.03
N ASN A 309 5.81 -13.31 13.09
CA ASN A 309 5.32 -13.37 14.47
C ASN A 309 5.55 -12.07 15.27
N LEU A 310 6.44 -11.18 14.81
CA LEU A 310 6.92 -10.03 15.60
C LEU A 310 6.20 -8.71 15.30
N ARG A 311 5.55 -8.56 14.15
CA ARG A 311 4.83 -7.32 13.78
C ARG A 311 3.36 -7.28 14.21
N ASP A 312 2.93 -8.22 15.06
CA ASP A 312 1.77 -8.06 15.96
C ASP A 312 2.08 -7.07 17.12
N ILE A 313 3.26 -6.43 17.08
CA ILE A 313 3.67 -5.31 17.92
C ILE A 313 3.72 -4.06 17.05
N SER A 314 2.59 -3.35 17.00
CA SER A 314 2.62 -1.90 16.86
C SER A 314 3.68 -1.34 17.83
N PRO A 315 4.69 -0.56 17.40
CA PRO A 315 5.55 0.14 18.36
C PRO A 315 4.81 1.24 19.12
N TYR A 316 3.54 1.51 18.81
CA TYR A 316 2.78 2.56 19.46
C TYR A 316 2.10 2.02 20.71
N LEU A 317 2.87 2.02 21.80
CA LEU A 317 2.36 1.87 23.16
C LEU A 317 1.12 2.76 23.38
N PRO A 318 0.15 2.28 24.18
CA PRO A 318 -1.03 3.03 24.56
C PRO A 318 -0.62 4.28 25.34
N VAL A 319 -1.29 5.39 25.05
CA VAL A 319 -1.39 6.52 25.99
C VAL A 319 -1.89 5.93 27.30
N LYS A 320 -1.03 5.89 28.32
CA LYS A 320 -1.46 5.62 29.69
C LYS A 320 -2.39 6.76 30.10
N GLU A 321 -3.58 6.41 30.57
CA GLU A 321 -4.45 7.29 31.35
C GLU A 321 -3.73 7.88 32.57
#